data_AF-A0A3N5KD30-F1
#
_entry.id   AF-A0A3N5KD30-F1
#
_cell.length_a   1.000
_cell.length_b   1.000
_cell.length_c   1.000
_cell.angle_alpha   90.00
_cell.angle_beta   90.00
_cell.angle_gamma   90.00
#
_symmetry.space_group_name_H-M   'P 1'
#
loop_
_entity.id
_entity.type
_entity.pdbx_description
1 polymer ?
#
loop_
_entity_poly.entity_id
_entity_poly.type
_entity_poly.pdbx_seq_one_letter_code
_entity_poly.pdbx_strand_id
1 'polypeptide(L)'
;MKGEATFLRAFFYSDLLKYYAGIPIVTEVLDQYDDENLFKPRETYDNCVELICSEIENAIPLLPDEEDLSPSEFGRITRGAALGLICKVRLIAASPLFNDPENPDNCEFRGQYNANKWVLAAEAAKRFITETNGFYSLHQSTAPDKYGSYEDFFIRRFSPEVILSYQSKPSDGSNVNLERNCLPGQFFNYGNGVINNLPLLNLAADYEVVKVDALGNITDSYELGIVKVMELYASGNVDPVSGWDPQKPYENRDPRFYQTIFYNQSPWPARAGKIYEVWQKDPASALTADGGQYLTGWYNTGFFNRKFLDCLCKSESMGNSIKCKS
;
A
#
# COMPACT_ATOMS: atom_id res chain seq x y z
N MET A 1 -19.92 12.36 -16.55
CA MET A 1 -19.30 11.51 -17.59
C MET A 1 -18.12 12.16 -18.32
N LYS A 2 -18.24 13.35 -18.96
CA LYS A 2 -17.08 13.96 -19.66
C LYS A 2 -15.90 14.23 -18.73
N GLY A 3 -16.14 14.83 -17.55
CA GLY A 3 -15.10 15.05 -16.53
C GLY A 3 -14.44 13.75 -16.07
N GLU A 4 -15.24 12.72 -15.75
CA GLU A 4 -14.73 11.40 -15.37
C GLU A 4 -13.83 10.78 -16.46
N ALA A 5 -14.22 10.86 -17.74
CA ALA A 5 -13.43 10.34 -18.85
C ALA A 5 -12.11 11.11 -19.04
N THR A 6 -12.14 12.44 -18.92
CA THR A 6 -10.93 13.29 -18.96
C THR A 6 -9.99 12.95 -17.81
N PHE A 7 -10.51 12.79 -16.58
CA PHE A 7 -9.72 12.34 -15.44
C PHE A 7 -9.12 10.95 -15.68
N LEU A 8 -9.90 9.99 -16.19
CA LEU A 8 -9.42 8.62 -16.43
C LEU A 8 -8.27 8.60 -17.45
N ARG A 9 -8.36 9.42 -18.52
CA ARG A 9 -7.24 9.60 -19.45
C ARG A 9 -5.98 10.06 -18.70
N ALA A 10 -6.08 11.13 -17.91
CA ALA A 10 -4.97 11.64 -17.11
C ALA A 10 -4.43 10.60 -16.10
N PHE A 11 -5.33 9.85 -15.45
CA PHE A 11 -4.98 8.77 -14.53
C PHE A 11 -4.16 7.67 -15.23
N PHE A 12 -4.58 7.22 -16.41
CA PHE A 12 -3.80 6.22 -17.16
C PHE A 12 -2.46 6.77 -17.68
N TYR A 13 -2.41 8.02 -18.13
CA TYR A 13 -1.14 8.68 -18.45
C TYR A 13 -0.22 8.75 -17.22
N SER A 14 -0.74 9.03 -16.03
CA SER A 14 0.06 9.02 -14.79
C SER A 14 0.59 7.63 -14.43
N ASP A 15 -0.18 6.58 -14.75
CA ASP A 15 0.23 5.19 -14.52
C ASP A 15 1.31 4.74 -15.50
N LEU A 16 1.32 5.27 -16.72
CA LEU A 16 2.41 5.06 -17.67
C LEU A 16 3.65 5.88 -17.29
N LEU A 17 3.47 7.16 -16.92
CA LEU A 17 4.54 8.09 -16.53
C LEU A 17 5.42 7.51 -15.41
N LYS A 18 4.82 6.89 -14.39
CA LYS A 18 5.57 6.34 -13.25
C LYS A 18 6.49 5.16 -13.62
N TYR A 19 6.20 4.44 -14.71
CA TYR A 19 6.99 3.29 -15.16
C TYR A 19 7.92 3.62 -16.33
N TYR A 20 7.48 4.50 -17.23
CA TYR A 20 8.14 4.76 -18.51
C TYR A 20 8.67 6.18 -18.65
N ALA A 21 8.50 7.03 -17.63
CA ALA A 21 8.79 8.47 -17.74
C ALA A 21 8.03 9.09 -18.92
N GLY A 22 8.69 9.89 -19.76
CA GLY A 22 8.09 10.47 -20.95
C GLY A 22 7.54 9.41 -21.91
N ILE A 23 6.32 9.63 -22.40
CA ILE A 23 5.61 8.72 -23.32
C ILE A 23 4.98 9.51 -24.47
N PRO A 24 4.65 8.89 -25.61
CA PRO A 24 3.97 9.60 -26.69
C PRO A 24 2.61 10.14 -26.21
N ILE A 25 2.35 11.42 -26.45
CA ILE A 25 1.07 12.05 -26.13
C ILE A 25 0.11 11.88 -27.31
N VAL A 26 -0.93 11.09 -27.06
CA VAL A 26 -2.05 10.80 -27.96
C VAL A 26 -3.36 11.18 -27.27
N THR A 27 -3.96 12.28 -27.72
CA THR A 27 -5.20 12.83 -27.15
C THR A 27 -6.42 12.67 -28.04
N GLU A 28 -6.23 12.07 -29.21
CA GLU A 28 -7.24 11.81 -30.22
C GLU A 28 -7.25 10.34 -30.63
N VAL A 29 -8.30 9.92 -31.32
CA VAL A 29 -8.39 8.57 -31.87
C VAL A 29 -7.57 8.53 -33.14
N LEU A 30 -6.53 7.70 -33.15
CA LEU A 30 -5.69 7.49 -34.32
C LEU A 30 -6.40 6.59 -35.34
N ASP A 31 -6.16 6.85 -36.61
CA ASP A 31 -6.48 5.93 -37.69
C ASP A 31 -5.20 5.32 -38.28
N GLN A 32 -5.35 4.28 -39.11
CA GLN A 32 -4.23 3.56 -39.71
C GLN A 32 -3.51 4.34 -40.83
N TYR A 33 -4.02 5.51 -41.21
CA TYR A 33 -3.49 6.39 -42.25
C TYR A 33 -2.80 7.63 -41.66
N ASP A 34 -2.85 7.79 -40.33
CA ASP A 34 -2.20 8.87 -39.58
C ASP A 34 -0.76 8.49 -39.23
N ASP A 35 0.07 8.30 -40.25
CA ASP A 35 1.47 7.89 -40.10
C ASP A 35 2.25 8.83 -39.15
N GLU A 36 1.96 10.14 -39.18
CA GLU A 36 2.65 11.11 -38.33
C GLU A 36 2.40 10.87 -36.84
N ASN A 37 1.15 10.65 -36.43
CA ASN A 37 0.84 10.38 -35.03
C ASN A 37 1.14 8.93 -34.62
N LEU A 38 1.02 7.96 -35.53
CA LEU A 38 1.35 6.55 -35.26
C LEU A 38 2.82 6.34 -34.92
N PHE A 39 3.72 7.11 -35.53
CA PHE A 39 5.16 7.03 -35.30
C PHE A 39 5.71 8.17 -34.44
N LYS A 40 4.83 8.85 -33.70
CA LYS A 40 5.21 9.98 -32.84
C LYS A 40 6.25 9.53 -31.80
N PRO A 41 7.37 10.27 -31.64
CA PRO A 41 8.36 9.95 -30.63
C PRO A 41 7.78 10.14 -29.23
N ARG A 42 8.51 9.61 -28.24
CA ARG A 42 8.22 9.89 -26.84
C ARG A 42 8.33 11.38 -26.57
N GLU A 43 7.41 11.89 -25.79
CA GLU A 43 7.49 13.25 -25.29
C GLU A 43 8.44 13.30 -24.08
N THR A 44 8.90 14.50 -23.73
CA THR A 44 9.68 14.72 -22.50
C THR A 44 8.86 14.43 -21.25
N TYR A 45 9.53 14.07 -20.16
CA TYR A 45 8.90 13.77 -18.88
C TYR A 45 8.07 14.94 -18.36
N ASP A 46 8.64 16.16 -18.35
CA ASP A 46 7.94 17.33 -17.81
C ASP A 46 6.71 17.72 -18.65
N ASN A 47 6.77 17.58 -19.98
CA ASN A 47 5.59 17.82 -20.82
C ASN A 47 4.47 16.80 -20.57
N CYS A 48 4.81 15.54 -20.27
CA CYS A 48 3.82 14.55 -19.84
C CYS A 48 3.21 14.91 -18.47
N VAL A 49 4.02 15.38 -17.51
CA VAL A 49 3.53 15.88 -16.21
C VAL A 49 2.54 17.03 -16.39
N GLU A 50 2.86 18.01 -17.25
CA GLU A 50 1.98 19.15 -17.52
C GLU A 50 0.70 18.76 -18.25
N LEU A 51 0.76 17.81 -19.21
CA LEU A 51 -0.43 17.25 -19.83
C LEU A 51 -1.36 16.65 -18.76
N ILE A 52 -0.82 15.77 -17.90
CA ILE A 52 -1.62 15.10 -16.87
C ILE A 52 -2.28 16.12 -15.95
N CYS A 53 -1.51 17.10 -15.45
CA CYS A 53 -2.05 18.11 -14.54
C CYS A 53 -3.11 18.98 -15.23
N SER A 54 -2.85 19.46 -16.44
CA SER A 54 -3.80 20.31 -17.18
C SER A 54 -5.09 19.57 -17.55
N GLU A 55 -5.00 18.29 -17.91
CA GLU A 55 -6.18 17.43 -18.13
C GLU A 55 -7.02 17.29 -16.86
N ILE A 56 -6.37 17.13 -15.70
CA ILE A 56 -7.09 17.07 -14.43
C ILE A 56 -7.73 18.43 -14.10
N GLU A 57 -7.05 19.55 -14.32
CA GLU A 57 -7.65 20.90 -14.15
C GLU A 57 -8.89 21.08 -15.05
N ASN A 58 -8.85 20.58 -16.28
CA ASN A 58 -10.00 20.60 -17.18
C ASN A 58 -11.13 19.68 -16.72
N ALA A 59 -10.82 18.60 -15.99
CA ALA A 59 -11.80 17.67 -15.44
C ALA A 59 -12.49 18.24 -14.18
N ILE A 60 -11.75 18.92 -13.31
CA ILE A 60 -12.21 19.47 -12.01
C ILE A 60 -13.56 20.22 -12.07
N PRO A 61 -13.84 21.15 -13.01
CA PRO A 61 -15.14 21.84 -13.06
C PRO A 61 -16.30 20.95 -13.56
N LEU A 62 -16.01 19.74 -14.03
CA LEU A 62 -16.98 18.78 -14.58
C LEU A 62 -17.22 17.57 -13.67
N LEU A 63 -16.57 17.53 -12.51
CA LEU A 63 -16.67 16.47 -11.52
C LEU A 63 -17.54 16.93 -10.35
N PRO A 64 -18.29 16.01 -9.71
CA PRO A 64 -19.03 16.32 -8.49
C PRO A 64 -18.06 16.58 -7.32
N ASP A 65 -18.50 17.40 -6.37
CA ASP A 65 -17.88 17.45 -5.05
C ASP A 65 -18.16 16.14 -4.29
N GLU A 66 -17.33 15.81 -3.30
CA GLU A 66 -17.45 14.56 -2.55
C GLU A 66 -18.78 14.43 -1.82
N GLU A 67 -19.26 15.54 -1.28
CA GLU A 67 -20.50 15.63 -0.50
C GLU A 67 -21.76 15.40 -1.34
N ASP A 68 -21.66 15.58 -2.66
CA ASP A 68 -22.78 15.39 -3.59
C ASP A 68 -22.96 13.91 -4.00
N LEU A 69 -21.98 13.04 -3.74
CA LEU A 69 -22.08 11.63 -4.11
C LEU A 69 -22.99 10.85 -3.15
N SER A 70 -24.01 10.21 -3.71
CA SER A 70 -24.83 9.27 -2.95
C SER A 70 -24.04 8.00 -2.56
N PRO A 71 -24.47 7.24 -1.53
CA PRO A 71 -23.82 5.97 -1.18
C PRO A 71 -23.76 4.94 -2.32
N SER A 72 -24.70 5.00 -3.27
CA SER A 72 -24.69 4.15 -4.48
C SER A 72 -23.65 4.55 -5.52
N GLU A 73 -23.16 5.78 -5.45
CA GLU A 73 -22.17 6.35 -6.37
C GLU A 73 -20.76 6.39 -5.77
N PHE A 74 -20.60 5.91 -4.54
CA PHE A 74 -19.31 5.80 -3.89
C PHE A 74 -18.31 5.04 -4.78
N GLY A 75 -17.12 5.63 -4.94
CA GLY A 75 -16.07 5.14 -5.84
C GLY A 75 -16.06 5.82 -7.22
N ARG A 76 -17.06 6.65 -7.55
CA ARG A 76 -16.96 7.60 -8.67
C ARG A 76 -15.86 8.64 -8.40
N ILE A 77 -15.36 9.22 -9.47
CA ILE A 77 -14.31 10.25 -9.42
C ILE A 77 -14.94 11.57 -8.94
N THR A 78 -14.38 12.13 -7.88
CA THR A 78 -14.75 13.44 -7.32
C THR A 78 -13.69 14.50 -7.60
N ARG A 79 -14.00 15.76 -7.28
CA ARG A 79 -13.05 16.88 -7.36
C ARG A 79 -11.80 16.68 -6.49
N GLY A 80 -11.96 16.22 -5.26
CA GLY A 80 -10.89 15.82 -4.34
C GLY A 80 -10.07 14.64 -4.85
N ALA A 81 -10.67 13.65 -5.52
CA ALA A 81 -9.90 12.59 -6.18
C ALA A 81 -9.02 13.14 -7.32
N ALA A 82 -9.54 14.10 -8.09
CA ALA A 82 -8.77 14.84 -9.09
C ALA A 82 -7.60 15.62 -8.48
N LEU A 83 -7.85 16.43 -7.45
CA LEU A 83 -6.82 17.17 -6.73
C LEU A 83 -5.75 16.25 -6.12
N GLY A 84 -6.16 15.11 -5.55
CA GLY A 84 -5.25 14.11 -5.01
C GLY A 84 -4.31 13.50 -6.06
N LEU A 85 -4.79 13.30 -7.29
CA LEU A 85 -3.95 12.84 -8.39
C LEU A 85 -2.91 13.89 -8.80
N ILE A 86 -3.28 15.19 -8.85
CA ILE A 86 -2.31 16.28 -9.08
C ILE A 86 -1.22 16.25 -8.00
N CYS A 87 -1.59 16.12 -6.73
CA CYS A 87 -0.63 16.01 -5.62
C CYS A 87 0.38 14.89 -5.86
N LYS A 88 -0.10 13.70 -6.21
CA LYS A 88 0.73 12.51 -6.45
C LYS A 88 1.69 12.72 -7.63
N VAL A 89 1.19 13.25 -8.74
CA VAL A 89 2.00 13.48 -9.95
C VAL A 89 3.08 14.52 -9.70
N ARG A 90 2.72 15.65 -9.07
CA ARG A 90 3.68 16.72 -8.74
C ARG A 90 4.74 16.26 -7.74
N LEU A 91 4.37 15.45 -6.75
CA LEU A 91 5.32 14.88 -5.80
C LEU A 91 6.32 13.93 -6.47
N ILE A 92 5.87 13.04 -7.36
CA ILE A 92 6.76 12.16 -8.12
C ILE A 92 7.71 12.98 -9.00
N ALA A 93 7.19 14.01 -9.68
CA ALA A 93 8.00 14.89 -10.53
C ALA A 93 9.05 15.69 -9.75
N ALA A 94 8.80 16.02 -8.48
CA ALA A 94 9.75 16.72 -7.60
C ALA A 94 10.82 15.81 -7.00
N SER A 95 10.59 14.50 -6.96
CA SER A 95 11.47 13.53 -6.32
C SER A 95 12.87 13.48 -6.96
N PRO A 96 13.92 13.08 -6.22
CA PRO A 96 15.29 13.01 -6.76
C PRO A 96 15.42 12.14 -8.00
N LEU A 97 14.54 11.15 -8.18
CA LEU A 97 14.53 10.28 -9.36
C LEU A 97 14.28 11.03 -10.68
N PHE A 98 13.45 12.08 -10.64
CA PHE A 98 13.03 12.84 -11.82
C PHE A 98 13.43 14.33 -11.78
N ASN A 99 14.08 14.76 -10.70
CA ASN A 99 14.49 16.13 -10.44
C ASN A 99 15.93 16.15 -9.88
N ASP A 100 16.85 15.60 -10.66
CA ASP A 100 18.24 15.38 -10.25
C ASP A 100 19.14 16.57 -10.65
N PRO A 101 19.77 17.29 -9.70
CA PRO A 101 20.69 18.39 -10.02
C PRO A 101 21.94 17.94 -10.79
N GLU A 102 22.34 16.66 -10.70
CA GLU A 102 23.47 16.12 -11.47
C GLU A 102 23.09 15.82 -12.93
N ASN A 103 21.79 15.67 -13.21
CA ASN A 103 21.24 15.43 -14.54
C ASN A 103 20.11 16.43 -14.85
N PRO A 104 20.42 17.73 -15.02
CA PRO A 104 19.43 18.81 -14.96
C PRO A 104 18.58 18.98 -16.22
N ASP A 105 18.93 18.32 -17.32
CA ASP A 105 18.25 18.49 -18.61
C ASP A 105 16.99 17.62 -18.72
N ASN A 106 15.91 18.23 -19.21
CA ASN A 106 14.67 17.52 -19.51
C ASN A 106 14.84 16.57 -20.69
N CYS A 107 14.36 15.35 -20.56
CA CYS A 107 14.26 14.40 -21.67
C CYS A 107 13.11 13.41 -21.46
N GLU A 108 13.01 12.41 -22.32
CA GLU A 108 12.01 11.36 -22.23
C GLU A 108 12.20 10.44 -21.01
N PHE A 109 13.35 10.46 -20.33
CA PHE A 109 13.65 9.58 -19.20
C PHE A 109 13.67 10.29 -17.83
N ARG A 110 13.77 11.62 -17.81
CA ARG A 110 13.91 12.44 -16.59
C ARG A 110 13.40 13.85 -16.83
N GLY A 111 12.94 14.51 -15.76
CA GLY A 111 12.52 15.90 -15.83
C GLY A 111 13.69 16.88 -15.73
N GLN A 112 13.45 18.13 -16.09
CA GLN A 112 14.39 19.22 -15.87
C GLN A 112 14.61 19.42 -14.36
N TYR A 113 15.85 19.63 -13.93
CA TYR A 113 16.08 20.06 -12.56
C TYR A 113 15.45 21.43 -12.31
N ASN A 114 14.58 21.51 -11.31
CA ASN A 114 14.00 22.75 -10.82
C ASN A 114 13.57 22.59 -9.35
N ALA A 115 14.21 23.35 -8.46
CA ALA A 115 13.88 23.35 -7.03
C ALA A 115 12.41 23.74 -6.75
N ASN A 116 11.79 24.53 -7.65
CA ASN A 116 10.39 24.93 -7.54
C ASN A 116 9.40 23.75 -7.65
N LYS A 117 9.81 22.59 -8.16
CA LYS A 117 8.93 21.40 -8.22
C LYS A 117 8.46 20.97 -6.82
N TRP A 118 9.29 21.13 -5.79
CA TRP A 118 8.88 20.87 -4.40
C TRP A 118 7.85 21.86 -3.89
N VAL A 119 7.96 23.13 -4.30
CA VAL A 119 6.97 24.17 -3.98
C VAL A 119 5.63 23.84 -4.63
N LEU A 120 5.64 23.49 -5.93
CA LEU A 120 4.42 23.09 -6.66
C LEU A 120 3.75 21.86 -6.05
N ALA A 121 4.54 20.86 -5.59
CA ALA A 121 4.00 19.70 -4.90
C ALA A 121 3.35 20.06 -3.56
N ALA A 122 3.99 20.94 -2.78
CA ALA A 122 3.44 21.43 -1.52
C ALA A 122 2.18 22.29 -1.72
N GLU A 123 2.16 23.14 -2.74
CA GLU A 123 1.00 23.95 -3.13
C GLU A 123 -0.18 23.08 -3.57
N ALA A 124 0.06 22.01 -4.34
CA ALA A 124 -0.97 21.05 -4.71
C ALA A 124 -1.55 20.36 -3.46
N ALA A 125 -0.71 19.90 -2.54
CA ALA A 125 -1.16 19.27 -1.29
C ALA A 125 -1.96 20.25 -0.41
N LYS A 126 -1.49 21.50 -0.30
CA LYS A 126 -2.22 22.57 0.41
C LYS A 126 -3.58 22.80 -0.24
N ARG A 127 -3.64 22.91 -1.57
CA ARG A 127 -4.88 23.11 -2.32
C ARG A 127 -5.87 21.98 -2.09
N PHE A 128 -5.42 20.72 -2.13
CA PHE A 128 -6.24 19.56 -1.79
C PHE A 128 -6.86 19.72 -0.39
N ILE A 129 -6.04 20.02 0.63
CA ILE A 129 -6.53 20.19 2.02
C ILE A 129 -7.54 21.35 2.12
N THR A 130 -7.26 22.48 1.48
CA THR A 130 -8.12 23.67 1.59
C THR A 130 -9.41 23.55 0.81
N GLU A 131 -9.38 22.99 -0.41
CA GLU A 131 -10.57 22.90 -1.27
C GLU A 131 -11.49 21.75 -0.89
N THR A 132 -10.96 20.68 -0.29
CA THR A 132 -11.80 19.58 0.25
C THR A 132 -12.37 19.92 1.64
N ASN A 133 -11.99 21.07 2.21
CA ASN A 133 -12.60 21.69 3.40
C ASN A 133 -12.84 20.73 4.59
N GLY A 134 -11.90 19.81 4.84
CA GLY A 134 -12.00 18.86 5.95
C GLY A 134 -13.01 17.73 5.75
N PHE A 135 -13.50 17.50 4.52
CA PHE A 135 -14.33 16.34 4.18
C PHE A 135 -13.62 15.02 4.51
N TYR A 136 -12.31 14.96 4.25
CA TYR A 136 -11.49 13.79 4.57
C TYR A 136 -10.88 13.88 5.98
N SER A 137 -10.81 12.75 6.65
CA SER A 137 -10.15 12.62 7.97
C SER A 137 -9.56 11.23 8.14
N LEU A 138 -8.52 11.11 8.96
CA LEU A 138 -7.96 9.79 9.31
C LEU A 138 -9.04 8.87 9.88
N HIS A 139 -9.04 7.63 9.42
CA HIS A 139 -10.02 6.62 9.83
C HIS A 139 -9.93 6.36 11.32
N GLN A 140 -11.09 6.22 11.95
CA GLN A 140 -11.20 5.76 13.33
C GLN A 140 -12.09 4.53 13.35
N SER A 141 -11.59 3.46 13.94
CA SER A 141 -12.35 2.21 14.05
C SER A 141 -13.67 2.45 14.78
N THR A 142 -14.77 1.96 14.21
CA THR A 142 -16.06 1.97 14.90
C THR A 142 -16.25 0.76 15.83
N ALA A 143 -15.26 -0.15 15.86
CA ALA A 143 -15.20 -1.32 16.74
C ALA A 143 -13.78 -1.47 17.30
N PRO A 144 -13.30 -0.50 18.11
CA PRO A 144 -11.92 -0.49 18.62
C PRO A 144 -11.60 -1.64 19.58
N ASP A 145 -12.63 -2.33 20.09
CA ASP A 145 -12.52 -3.59 20.84
C ASP A 145 -12.12 -4.78 19.96
N LYS A 146 -12.30 -4.66 18.64
CA LYS A 146 -12.10 -5.72 17.64
C LYS A 146 -10.97 -5.42 16.68
N TYR A 147 -10.93 -4.19 16.17
CA TYR A 147 -10.00 -3.76 15.13
C TYR A 147 -9.31 -2.46 15.54
N GLY A 148 -7.99 -2.41 15.34
CA GLY A 148 -7.26 -1.15 15.30
C GLY A 148 -7.74 -0.26 14.14
N SER A 149 -7.66 1.07 14.29
CA SER A 149 -8.09 1.99 13.23
C SER A 149 -7.36 1.76 11.89
N TYR A 150 -6.09 1.34 11.93
CA TYR A 150 -5.32 1.10 10.71
C TYR A 150 -5.81 -0.15 9.95
N GLU A 151 -6.03 -1.28 10.63
CA GLU A 151 -6.53 -2.48 9.96
C GLU A 151 -8.00 -2.34 9.52
N ASP A 152 -8.84 -1.68 10.33
CA ASP A 152 -10.26 -1.44 10.02
C ASP A 152 -10.43 -0.65 8.71
N PHE A 153 -9.53 0.31 8.44
CA PHE A 153 -9.54 1.09 7.21
C PHE A 153 -9.46 0.21 5.94
N PHE A 154 -8.58 -0.81 5.93
CA PHE A 154 -8.33 -1.62 4.72
C PHE A 154 -9.39 -2.69 4.45
N ILE A 155 -10.23 -3.00 5.43
CA ILE A 155 -11.26 -4.06 5.31
C ILE A 155 -12.67 -3.52 5.20
N ARG A 156 -12.83 -2.18 5.11
CA ARG A 156 -14.13 -1.53 5.01
C ARG A 156 -14.36 -0.88 3.67
N ARG A 157 -15.65 -0.80 3.33
CA ARG A 157 -16.12 -0.16 2.10
C ARG A 157 -16.08 1.36 2.19
N PHE A 158 -16.44 1.92 3.34
CA PHE A 158 -16.58 3.35 3.57
C PHE A 158 -15.66 3.78 4.71
N SER A 159 -14.93 4.87 4.48
CA SER A 159 -14.12 5.55 5.48
C SER A 159 -13.91 7.00 5.04
N PRO A 160 -13.88 7.96 5.99
CA PRO A 160 -13.55 9.35 5.67
C PRO A 160 -12.10 9.53 5.20
N GLU A 161 -11.25 8.50 5.27
CA GLU A 161 -9.88 8.56 4.75
C GLU A 161 -9.79 8.13 3.27
N VAL A 162 -10.84 7.52 2.70
CA VAL A 162 -10.85 7.08 1.31
C VAL A 162 -11.09 8.26 0.36
N ILE A 163 -10.07 8.61 -0.41
CA ILE A 163 -10.17 9.60 -1.50
C ILE A 163 -10.67 8.95 -2.79
N LEU A 164 -10.00 7.87 -3.24
CA LEU A 164 -10.39 7.08 -4.41
C LEU A 164 -9.99 5.63 -4.18
N SER A 165 -10.92 4.69 -4.37
CA SER A 165 -10.67 3.26 -4.16
C SER A 165 -11.29 2.42 -5.27
N TYR A 166 -10.58 1.38 -5.70
CA TYR A 166 -11.18 0.29 -6.46
C TYR A 166 -11.84 -0.70 -5.50
N GLN A 167 -13.15 -0.87 -5.61
CA GLN A 167 -13.90 -1.79 -4.77
C GLN A 167 -14.14 -3.10 -5.50
N SER A 168 -13.51 -4.18 -5.03
CA SER A 168 -13.82 -5.53 -5.49
C SER A 168 -14.85 -6.18 -4.58
N LYS A 169 -15.90 -6.76 -5.17
CA LYS A 169 -16.77 -7.69 -4.43
C LYS A 169 -15.94 -8.90 -3.96
N PRO A 170 -16.12 -9.39 -2.72
CA PRO A 170 -15.57 -10.68 -2.32
C PRO A 170 -16.03 -11.76 -3.30
N SER A 171 -15.10 -12.46 -3.94
CA SER A 171 -15.45 -13.34 -5.06
C SER A 171 -16.15 -14.63 -4.61
N ASP A 172 -17.11 -15.10 -5.39
CA ASP A 172 -17.88 -16.31 -5.18
C ASP A 172 -17.28 -17.55 -5.87
N GLY A 173 -15.94 -17.62 -5.97
CA GLY A 173 -15.24 -18.89 -6.19
C GLY A 173 -14.22 -18.97 -7.33
N SER A 174 -13.84 -17.88 -7.99
CA SER A 174 -12.84 -17.96 -9.09
C SER A 174 -11.90 -16.77 -9.25
N ASN A 175 -12.15 -15.61 -8.62
CA ASN A 175 -11.23 -14.47 -8.70
C ASN A 175 -10.17 -14.50 -7.59
N VAL A 176 -9.09 -13.76 -7.82
CA VAL A 176 -7.95 -13.57 -6.92
C VAL A 176 -8.44 -13.05 -5.55
N ASN A 177 -8.70 -13.95 -4.59
CA ASN A 177 -9.00 -13.57 -3.21
C ASN A 177 -7.69 -13.19 -2.50
N LEU A 178 -7.55 -11.96 -2.02
CA LEU A 178 -6.36 -11.52 -1.30
C LEU A 178 -6.05 -12.46 -0.14
N GLU A 179 -7.07 -12.94 0.57
CA GLU A 179 -6.93 -13.90 1.65
C GLU A 179 -6.37 -15.23 1.16
N ARG A 180 -6.82 -15.75 0.02
CA ARG A 180 -6.26 -16.99 -0.56
C ARG A 180 -4.80 -16.81 -0.97
N ASN A 181 -4.43 -15.61 -1.45
CA ASN A 181 -3.11 -15.31 -2.02
C ASN A 181 -2.08 -14.84 -0.97
N CYS A 182 -2.53 -14.38 0.18
CA CYS A 182 -1.68 -13.75 1.20
C CYS A 182 -1.66 -14.53 2.52
N LEU A 183 -2.64 -15.41 2.79
CA LEU A 183 -2.62 -16.18 4.02
C LEU A 183 -1.63 -17.35 3.95
N PRO A 184 -0.92 -17.63 5.07
CA PRO A 184 -0.08 -18.80 5.18
C PRO A 184 -0.82 -20.10 4.87
N GLY A 185 -0.14 -21.00 4.15
CA GLY A 185 -0.66 -22.33 3.78
C GLY A 185 -1.20 -23.14 4.97
N GLN A 186 -0.64 -22.94 6.18
CA GLN A 186 -1.07 -23.56 7.43
C GLN A 186 -2.49 -23.17 7.89
N PHE A 187 -3.07 -22.09 7.34
CA PHE A 187 -4.47 -21.72 7.57
C PHE A 187 -5.42 -22.44 6.61
N PHE A 188 -4.89 -22.99 5.51
CA PHE A 188 -5.59 -23.90 4.64
C PHE A 188 -5.22 -25.34 5.03
N ASN A 189 -6.09 -26.33 4.80
CA ASN A 189 -5.73 -27.74 5.01
C ASN A 189 -4.77 -28.20 3.89
N TYR A 190 -3.56 -27.62 3.87
CA TYR A 190 -2.36 -27.96 3.08
C TYR A 190 -2.50 -28.14 1.56
N GLY A 191 -3.69 -27.99 0.96
CA GLY A 191 -3.91 -28.27 -0.46
C GLY A 191 -4.28 -27.08 -1.37
N ASN A 192 -4.64 -25.92 -0.82
CA ASN A 192 -5.28 -24.83 -1.59
C ASN A 192 -4.76 -23.40 -1.30
N GLY A 193 -3.76 -23.23 -0.42
CA GLY A 193 -3.16 -21.93 -0.16
C GLY A 193 -2.24 -21.52 -1.32
N VAL A 194 -2.52 -20.38 -1.95
CA VAL A 194 -1.64 -19.81 -2.98
C VAL A 194 -0.84 -18.74 -2.25
N ILE A 195 0.46 -18.90 -2.04
CA ILE A 195 1.24 -17.97 -1.21
C ILE A 195 2.03 -17.06 -2.15
N ASN A 196 1.58 -15.81 -2.31
CA ASN A 196 2.13 -14.88 -3.30
C ASN A 196 2.74 -13.60 -2.70
N ASN A 197 2.44 -13.26 -1.44
CA ASN A 197 2.93 -12.02 -0.80
C ASN A 197 3.67 -12.31 0.50
N LEU A 198 5.00 -12.19 0.44
CA LEU A 198 5.92 -12.44 1.55
C LEU A 198 6.71 -11.16 1.82
N PRO A 199 6.30 -10.34 2.82
CA PRO A 199 7.12 -9.25 3.31
C PRO A 199 8.57 -9.70 3.54
N LEU A 200 9.50 -8.85 3.13
CA LEU A 200 10.93 -9.07 3.30
C LEU A 200 11.39 -8.49 4.66
N LEU A 201 12.55 -8.93 5.12
CA LEU A 201 13.13 -8.44 6.38
C LEU A 201 13.40 -6.93 6.36
N ASN A 202 13.70 -6.33 5.21
CA ASN A 202 13.87 -4.88 5.11
C ASN A 202 12.58 -4.12 5.47
N LEU A 203 11.42 -4.52 4.91
CA LEU A 203 10.14 -3.93 5.28
C LEU A 203 9.86 -4.12 6.77
N ALA A 204 10.14 -5.31 7.30
CA ALA A 204 10.01 -5.57 8.72
C ALA A 204 10.97 -4.72 9.56
N ALA A 205 12.16 -4.37 9.09
CA ALA A 205 13.16 -3.55 9.77
C ALA A 205 12.85 -2.04 9.71
N ASP A 206 12.11 -1.59 8.69
CA ASP A 206 11.74 -0.19 8.50
C ASP A 206 10.61 0.26 9.45
N TYR A 207 9.87 -0.68 10.05
CA TYR A 207 8.96 -0.33 11.13
C TYR A 207 9.74 0.08 12.38
N GLU A 208 9.48 1.27 12.88
CA GLU A 208 10.14 1.81 14.06
C GLU A 208 10.00 0.90 15.28
N VAL A 209 10.99 0.98 16.16
CA VAL A 209 10.94 0.43 17.52
C VAL A 209 10.47 1.57 18.41
N VAL A 210 9.41 1.34 19.18
CA VAL A 210 8.74 2.37 19.97
C VAL A 210 8.96 2.13 21.46
N LYS A 211 9.14 3.20 22.22
CA LYS A 211 9.00 3.15 23.68
C LYS A 211 7.61 3.59 24.06
N VAL A 212 7.03 2.92 25.05
CA VAL A 212 5.71 3.25 25.57
C VAL A 212 5.78 3.62 27.04
N ASP A 213 4.96 4.59 27.46
CA ASP A 213 4.75 4.90 28.86
C ASP A 213 3.90 3.82 29.57
N ALA A 214 3.67 3.99 30.87
CA ALA A 214 2.85 3.07 31.65
C ALA A 214 1.37 3.00 31.22
N LEU A 215 0.91 3.95 30.40
CA LEU A 215 -0.44 4.01 29.83
C LEU A 215 -0.50 3.43 28.41
N GLY A 216 0.65 3.02 27.84
CA GLY A 216 0.76 2.49 26.50
C GLY A 216 0.91 3.55 25.40
N ASN A 217 1.13 4.82 25.74
CA ASN A 217 1.37 5.87 24.75
C ASN A 217 2.80 5.83 24.26
N ILE A 218 3.02 6.00 22.95
CA ILE A 218 4.35 6.08 22.36
C ILE A 218 5.05 7.37 22.84
N THR A 219 6.21 7.25 23.47
CA THR A 219 7.04 8.38 23.93
C THR A 219 8.19 8.67 23.00
N ASP A 220 8.77 7.63 22.41
CA ASP A 220 9.92 7.70 21.53
C ASP A 220 9.77 6.65 20.43
N SER A 221 10.34 6.93 19.25
CA SER A 221 10.44 5.96 18.18
C SER A 221 11.82 6.00 17.52
N TYR A 222 12.28 4.84 17.05
CA TYR A 222 13.62 4.64 16.51
C TYR A 222 13.55 3.83 15.22
N GLU A 223 13.97 4.44 14.12
CA GLU A 223 14.23 3.74 12.86
C GLU A 223 15.59 3.05 12.94
N LEU A 224 15.62 1.73 12.74
CA LEU A 224 16.87 0.96 12.70
C LEU A 224 17.35 0.74 11.28
N GLY A 225 16.42 0.42 10.37
CA GLY A 225 16.71 0.01 9.00
C GLY A 225 17.40 -1.36 8.92
N ILE A 226 17.46 -1.90 7.71
CA ILE A 226 17.94 -3.27 7.47
C ILE A 226 19.40 -3.50 7.89
N VAL A 227 20.29 -2.53 7.65
CA VAL A 227 21.73 -2.70 7.93
C VAL A 227 21.97 -2.95 9.41
N LYS A 228 21.44 -2.09 10.28
CA LYS A 228 21.60 -2.20 11.73
C LYS A 228 20.92 -3.46 12.28
N VAL A 229 19.73 -3.80 11.79
CA VAL A 229 19.04 -5.03 12.18
C VAL A 229 19.88 -6.27 11.87
N MET A 230 20.54 -6.33 10.71
CA MET A 230 21.42 -7.44 10.34
C MET A 230 22.66 -7.55 11.24
N GLU A 231 23.27 -6.41 11.63
CA GLU A 231 24.40 -6.38 12.57
C GLU A 231 24.02 -6.89 13.96
N LEU A 232 22.84 -6.49 14.45
CA LEU A 232 22.32 -6.93 15.74
C LEU A 232 21.99 -8.42 15.72
N TYR A 233 21.40 -8.94 14.65
CA TYR A 233 21.22 -10.39 14.48
C TYR A 233 22.54 -11.16 14.46
N ALA A 234 23.56 -10.64 13.76
CA ALA A 234 24.86 -11.30 13.68
C ALA A 234 25.61 -11.31 15.01
N SER A 235 25.49 -10.23 15.79
CA SER A 235 26.15 -10.10 17.09
C SER A 235 25.36 -10.70 18.26
N GLY A 236 24.04 -10.85 18.12
CA GLY A 236 23.14 -11.23 19.22
C GLY A 236 22.94 -10.14 20.27
N ASN A 237 23.40 -8.91 19.99
CA ASN A 237 23.33 -7.80 20.94
C ASN A 237 21.98 -7.08 20.86
N VAL A 238 21.55 -6.55 22.00
CA VAL A 238 20.42 -5.62 22.10
C VAL A 238 20.90 -4.22 21.69
N ASP A 239 20.10 -3.51 20.89
CA ASP A 239 20.38 -2.12 20.56
C ASP A 239 20.27 -1.24 21.81
N PRO A 240 21.35 -0.56 22.24
CA PRO A 240 21.36 0.16 23.52
C PRO A 240 20.45 1.40 23.53
N VAL A 241 20.06 1.91 22.37
CA VAL A 241 19.25 3.13 22.25
C VAL A 241 17.76 2.80 22.21
N SER A 242 17.35 1.96 21.25
CA SER A 242 15.95 1.57 21.06
C SER A 242 15.50 0.46 22.01
N GLY A 243 16.43 -0.37 22.51
CA GLY A 243 16.11 -1.58 23.27
C GLY A 243 15.70 -2.76 22.40
N TRP A 244 15.82 -2.66 21.08
CA TRP A 244 15.48 -3.76 20.17
C TRP A 244 16.41 -4.96 20.39
N ASP A 245 15.81 -6.14 20.55
CA ASP A 245 16.51 -7.39 20.84
C ASP A 245 16.32 -8.38 19.67
N PRO A 246 17.40 -8.86 19.03
CA PRO A 246 17.30 -9.87 17.96
C PRO A 246 16.66 -11.19 18.41
N GLN A 247 16.66 -11.51 19.71
CA GLN A 247 15.96 -12.67 20.26
C GLN A 247 14.46 -12.42 20.46
N LYS A 248 14.03 -11.15 20.48
CA LYS A 248 12.64 -10.71 20.62
C LYS A 248 12.27 -9.65 19.59
N PRO A 249 12.43 -9.94 18.28
CA PRO A 249 12.44 -8.93 17.23
C PRO A 249 11.08 -8.26 16.96
N TYR A 250 10.01 -8.79 17.56
CA TYR A 250 8.64 -8.34 17.38
C TYR A 250 8.10 -7.58 18.59
N GLU A 251 8.87 -7.41 19.67
CA GLU A 251 8.44 -6.59 20.81
C GLU A 251 8.60 -5.10 20.47
N ASN A 252 7.71 -4.27 21.04
CA ASN A 252 7.80 -2.81 21.00
C ASN A 252 7.98 -2.24 19.58
N ARG A 253 7.19 -2.71 18.62
CA ARG A 253 7.19 -2.20 17.24
C ARG A 253 6.09 -1.16 17.06
N ASP A 254 6.24 -0.31 16.05
CA ASP A 254 5.17 0.58 15.61
C ASP A 254 3.83 -0.18 15.47
N PRO A 255 2.69 0.32 15.98
CA PRO A 255 1.40 -0.36 15.91
C PRO A 255 0.96 -0.81 14.50
N ARG A 256 1.45 -0.16 13.46
CA ARG A 256 1.22 -0.52 12.05
C ARG A 256 1.96 -1.80 11.65
N PHE A 257 3.07 -2.15 12.31
CA PHE A 257 3.78 -3.43 12.10
C PHE A 257 2.83 -4.60 12.35
N TYR A 258 2.20 -4.62 13.54
CA TYR A 258 1.29 -5.70 13.96
C TYR A 258 0.03 -5.79 13.11
N GLN A 259 -0.37 -4.70 12.45
CA GLN A 259 -1.54 -4.64 11.56
C GLN A 259 -1.19 -4.86 10.08
N THR A 260 0.10 -4.90 9.72
CA THR A 260 0.55 -5.07 8.33
C THR A 260 1.18 -6.44 8.09
N ILE A 261 1.86 -7.01 9.09
CA ILE A 261 2.65 -8.23 8.95
C ILE A 261 2.19 -9.28 9.96
N PHE A 262 1.95 -10.49 9.49
CA PHE A 262 2.02 -11.68 10.34
C PHE A 262 3.46 -12.13 10.48
N TYR A 263 3.88 -12.35 11.71
CA TYR A 263 5.22 -12.78 12.10
C TYR A 263 5.11 -13.99 13.02
N ASN A 264 6.21 -14.72 13.20
CA ASN A 264 6.21 -15.92 14.01
C ASN A 264 5.63 -15.69 15.43
N GLN A 265 4.75 -16.59 15.86
CA GLN A 265 3.95 -16.52 17.09
C GLN A 265 2.82 -15.47 17.09
N SER A 266 2.50 -14.85 15.95
CA SER A 266 1.34 -13.94 15.86
C SER A 266 0.02 -14.70 16.01
N PRO A 267 -0.94 -14.22 16.84
CA PRO A 267 -2.25 -14.85 16.98
C PRO A 267 -3.18 -14.54 15.79
N TRP A 268 -4.07 -15.49 15.48
CA TRP A 268 -5.20 -15.33 14.56
C TRP A 268 -6.53 -15.51 15.33
N PRO A 269 -7.23 -14.42 15.69
CA PRO A 269 -8.38 -14.51 16.57
C PRO A 269 -9.55 -15.34 16.02
N ALA A 270 -9.84 -15.29 14.71
CA ALA A 270 -11.03 -15.98 14.16
C ALA A 270 -11.00 -17.52 14.22
N ARG A 271 -9.84 -18.14 14.53
CA ARG A 271 -9.65 -19.59 14.58
C ARG A 271 -9.23 -20.05 15.97
N ALA A 272 -10.03 -19.69 16.97
CA ALA A 272 -9.76 -20.01 18.37
C ALA A 272 -8.37 -19.56 18.83
N GLY A 273 -7.89 -18.41 18.31
CA GLY A 273 -6.57 -17.88 18.64
C GLY A 273 -5.41 -18.71 18.09
N LYS A 274 -5.58 -19.45 16.98
CA LYS A 274 -4.49 -20.21 16.35
C LYS A 274 -3.25 -19.31 16.17
N ILE A 275 -2.10 -19.81 16.59
CA ILE A 275 -0.83 -19.12 16.51
C ILE A 275 -0.17 -19.38 15.16
N TYR A 276 0.42 -18.33 14.58
CA TYR A 276 1.16 -18.41 13.33
C TYR A 276 2.58 -18.94 13.55
N GLU A 277 2.76 -20.19 13.13
CA GLU A 277 4.00 -20.98 13.08
C GLU A 277 4.91 -20.69 11.87
N VAL A 278 6.11 -20.09 11.94
CA VAL A 278 7.01 -20.16 10.74
C VAL A 278 7.71 -21.52 10.61
N TRP A 279 7.58 -22.37 11.61
CA TRP A 279 8.11 -23.72 11.69
C TRP A 279 6.98 -24.75 11.78
N GLN A 280 7.30 -26.01 11.49
CA GLN A 280 6.45 -27.13 11.88
C GLN A 280 7.29 -28.20 12.58
N LYS A 281 6.63 -29.01 13.42
CA LYS A 281 7.23 -30.24 13.93
C LYS A 281 7.57 -31.14 12.75
N ASP A 282 8.82 -31.58 12.65
CA ASP A 282 9.23 -32.59 11.69
C ASP A 282 8.47 -33.90 12.00
N PRO A 283 7.65 -34.42 11.07
CA PRO A 283 6.90 -35.65 11.29
C PRO A 283 7.79 -36.89 11.49
N ALA A 284 9.08 -36.82 11.15
CA ALA A 284 10.06 -37.89 11.34
C ALA A 284 10.99 -37.70 12.56
N SER A 285 10.90 -36.58 13.28
CA SER A 285 11.78 -36.26 14.41
C SER A 285 11.15 -36.63 15.76
N ALA A 286 11.90 -37.36 16.59
CA ALA A 286 11.54 -37.68 17.97
C ALA A 286 11.79 -36.52 18.97
N LEU A 287 12.27 -35.36 18.50
CA LEU A 287 12.52 -34.21 19.36
C LEU A 287 11.20 -33.60 19.84
N THR A 288 11.03 -33.54 21.17
CA THR A 288 9.91 -32.91 21.84
C THR A 288 10.13 -31.41 21.99
N ALA A 289 9.04 -30.66 21.80
CA ALA A 289 8.86 -29.24 22.08
C ALA A 289 9.45 -28.20 21.10
N ASP A 290 10.76 -28.11 20.84
CA ASP A 290 11.29 -26.84 20.26
C ASP A 290 12.21 -27.00 19.02
N GLY A 291 12.21 -28.17 18.39
CA GLY A 291 13.10 -28.50 17.27
C GLY A 291 12.44 -28.58 15.90
N GLY A 292 11.60 -27.61 15.53
CA GLY A 292 10.90 -27.61 14.24
C GLY A 292 11.84 -27.44 13.05
N GLN A 293 11.56 -28.11 11.92
CA GLN A 293 12.17 -27.73 10.65
C GLN A 293 11.58 -26.38 10.22
N TYR A 294 12.43 -25.45 9.78
CA TYR A 294 11.95 -24.36 8.91
C TYR A 294 11.19 -25.00 7.76
N LEU A 295 10.04 -24.45 7.40
CA LEU A 295 9.26 -24.95 6.29
C LEU A 295 10.01 -24.71 4.97
N THR A 296 10.96 -25.58 4.66
CA THR A 296 11.75 -25.52 3.44
C THR A 296 10.84 -25.82 2.25
N GLY A 297 10.88 -24.95 1.24
CA GLY A 297 10.18 -25.13 -0.03
C GLY A 297 9.00 -24.18 -0.30
N TRP A 298 8.47 -23.46 0.69
CA TRP A 298 7.31 -22.56 0.48
C TRP A 298 7.32 -21.22 1.25
N TYR A 299 8.19 -21.02 2.24
CA TYR A 299 8.11 -19.89 3.18
C TYR A 299 9.50 -19.26 3.42
N ASN A 300 9.90 -18.29 2.59
CA ASN A 300 11.31 -17.89 2.50
C ASN A 300 11.71 -16.68 3.37
N THR A 301 10.76 -15.97 4.00
CA THR A 301 11.05 -14.73 4.76
C THR A 301 10.65 -14.78 6.24
N GLY A 302 9.77 -15.70 6.64
CA GLY A 302 9.19 -15.74 7.99
C GLY A 302 8.11 -14.66 8.25
N PHE A 303 7.71 -13.91 7.23
CA PHE A 303 6.70 -12.86 7.31
C PHE A 303 5.61 -13.02 6.25
N PHE A 304 4.36 -12.66 6.59
CA PHE A 304 3.21 -12.71 5.68
C PHE A 304 2.44 -11.41 5.73
N ASN A 305 1.79 -11.08 4.64
CA ASN A 305 0.94 -9.90 4.60
C ASN A 305 -0.31 -10.11 5.46
N ARG A 306 -0.57 -9.18 6.39
CA ARG A 306 -1.82 -9.08 7.18
C ARG A 306 -2.72 -7.95 6.67
N LYS A 307 -2.14 -6.95 6.01
CA LYS A 307 -2.87 -5.79 5.49
C LYS A 307 -3.93 -6.24 4.47
N PHE A 308 -5.10 -5.58 4.48
CA PHE A 308 -6.27 -5.98 3.68
C PHE A 308 -6.89 -7.34 4.05
N LEU A 309 -6.45 -7.99 5.15
CA LEU A 309 -7.01 -9.26 5.62
C LEU A 309 -7.80 -9.04 6.92
N ASP A 310 -9.04 -9.48 6.94
CA ASP A 310 -9.85 -9.50 8.15
C ASP A 310 -9.48 -10.70 9.03
N CYS A 311 -8.69 -10.45 10.07
CA CYS A 311 -8.23 -11.47 11.01
C CYS A 311 -9.31 -12.01 11.96
N LEU A 312 -10.51 -11.39 11.98
CA LEU A 312 -11.67 -11.85 12.74
C LEU A 312 -12.67 -12.63 11.87
N CYS A 313 -12.50 -12.62 10.55
CA CYS A 313 -13.39 -13.36 9.68
C CYS A 313 -13.22 -14.88 9.84
N LYS A 314 -14.34 -15.56 10.09
CA LYS A 314 -14.42 -17.03 10.10
C LYS A 314 -14.39 -17.56 8.67
N SER A 315 -13.42 -18.41 8.35
CA SER A 315 -13.44 -19.16 7.09
C SER A 315 -14.54 -20.24 7.16
N GLU A 316 -15.71 -19.98 6.57
CA GLU A 316 -16.84 -20.92 6.60
C GLU A 316 -16.68 -22.10 5.61
N SER A 317 -15.70 -22.09 4.70
CA SER A 317 -15.42 -23.23 3.83
C SER A 317 -13.93 -23.37 3.50
N MET A 318 -13.45 -24.61 3.49
CA MET A 318 -12.11 -24.95 3.02
C MET A 318 -12.01 -24.63 1.53
N GLY A 319 -11.20 -23.63 1.16
CA GLY A 319 -10.62 -23.53 -0.18
C GLY A 319 -11.04 -22.35 -1.05
N ASN A 320 -12.21 -21.73 -0.89
CA ASN A 320 -12.73 -20.87 -1.98
C ASN A 320 -13.13 -19.42 -1.63
N SER A 321 -13.27 -19.04 -0.36
CA SER A 321 -13.43 -17.61 0.03
C SER A 321 -13.42 -17.44 1.54
N ILE A 322 -12.75 -16.40 2.02
CA ILE A 322 -13.06 -15.83 3.33
C ILE A 322 -14.30 -14.96 3.12
N LYS A 323 -15.43 -15.38 3.68
CA LYS A 323 -16.66 -14.58 3.65
C LYS A 323 -16.72 -13.76 4.93
N CYS A 324 -16.20 -12.53 4.88
CA CYS A 324 -16.50 -11.54 5.91
C CYS A 324 -18.01 -11.25 5.82
N LYS A 325 -18.81 -11.90 6.66
CA LYS A 325 -20.19 -11.44 6.87
C LYS A 325 -20.07 -10.12 7.64
N SER A 326 -20.30 -9.01 6.93
CA SER A 326 -20.68 -7.74 7.53
C SER A 326 -21.94 -7.91 8.36
#